data_AF-A0A848NSD0-F1
#
_entry.id   AF-A0A848NSD0-F1
#
_cell.length_a   1.000
_cell.length_b   1.000
_cell.length_c   1.000
_cell.angle_alpha   90.00
_cell.angle_beta   90.00
_cell.angle_gamma   90.00
#
_symmetry.space_group_name_H-M   'P 1'
#
loop_
_entity.id
_entity.type
_entity.pdbx_description
1 polymer ?
#
loop_
_entity_poly.entity_id
_entity_poly.type
_entity_poly.pdbx_seq_one_letter_code
_entity_poly.pdbx_strand_id
1 'polypeptide(L)'
;NVLAWKDPRRERFADWPTRDPEPNLLRYIFLDPAARELVVDWEQRARRVVAEFRADAGAHLDEPAVLALIDALNRQSAVFAHWWNRHAVVEREGGLREFAHPRRGRMAFQQITFRLATHLDLKLVMLLGDE
;
A
#
# COMPACT_ATOMS: atom_id res chain seq x y z
N ASN A 1 -3.52 4.98 6.28
CA ASN A 1 -4.85 4.34 6.16
C ASN A 1 -5.51 4.75 4.86
N VAL A 2 -6.45 3.95 4.34
CA VAL A 2 -7.32 4.35 3.24
C VAL A 2 -8.55 5.00 3.87
N LEU A 3 -8.72 6.31 3.64
CA LEU A 3 -9.78 7.10 4.27
C LEU A 3 -11.07 7.14 3.43
N ALA A 4 -10.92 7.07 2.11
CA ALA A 4 -12.01 7.03 1.16
C ALA A 4 -11.55 6.36 -0.13
N TRP A 5 -12.50 5.81 -0.88
CA TRP A 5 -12.28 5.23 -2.21
C TRP A 5 -13.55 5.41 -3.05
N LYS A 6 -13.41 5.44 -4.38
CA LYS A 6 -14.56 5.49 -5.27
C LYS A 6 -15.27 4.12 -5.24
N ASP A 7 -16.59 4.17 -5.05
CA ASP A 7 -17.53 3.04 -4.92
C ASP A 7 -17.13 1.82 -5.79
N PRO A 8 -16.91 0.63 -5.18
CA PRO A 8 -16.49 -0.57 -5.87
C PRO A 8 -17.66 -1.18 -6.60
N ARG A 9 -18.01 -0.65 -7.78
CA ARG A 9 -18.62 -1.51 -8.80
C ARG A 9 -17.53 -2.44 -9.36
N ARG A 10 -17.27 -3.49 -8.58
CA ARG A 10 -16.74 -4.82 -8.92
C ARG A 10 -15.31 -4.89 -9.49
N GLU A 11 -14.52 -5.83 -8.93
CA GLU A 11 -13.55 -6.64 -9.69
C GLU A 11 -12.18 -6.07 -10.05
N ARG A 12 -11.63 -5.09 -9.33
CA ARG A 12 -10.26 -4.64 -9.65
C ARG A 12 -9.18 -5.12 -8.68
N PHE A 13 -9.47 -5.20 -7.38
CA PHE A 13 -8.43 -5.45 -6.36
C PHE A 13 -8.83 -6.43 -5.25
N ALA A 14 -9.59 -7.48 -5.59
CA ALA A 14 -10.07 -8.50 -4.64
C ALA A 14 -10.86 -7.94 -3.43
N ASP A 15 -11.40 -6.73 -3.57
CA ASP A 15 -12.20 -6.03 -2.56
C ASP A 15 -11.47 -5.83 -1.21
N TRP A 16 -10.12 -5.80 -1.20
CA TRP A 16 -9.36 -5.73 0.04
C TRP A 16 -9.69 -4.53 0.94
N PRO A 17 -9.97 -3.30 0.44
CA PRO A 17 -10.30 -2.18 1.31
C PRO A 17 -11.66 -2.34 2.01
N THR A 18 -12.54 -3.23 1.53
CA THR A 18 -13.85 -3.48 2.16
C THR A 18 -13.82 -4.66 3.12
N ARG A 19 -12.70 -5.39 3.23
CA ARG A 19 -12.53 -6.54 4.15
C ARG A 19 -12.20 -6.10 5.58
N ASP A 20 -11.74 -4.86 5.74
CA ASP A 20 -11.33 -4.26 7.00
C ASP A 20 -12.08 -2.94 7.18
N PRO A 21 -12.74 -2.67 8.33
CA PRO A 21 -13.35 -1.37 8.61
C PRO A 21 -12.33 -0.22 8.67
N GLU A 22 -11.05 -0.51 8.92
CA GLU A 22 -9.95 0.45 8.92
C GLU A 22 -8.85 0.04 7.92
N PRO A 23 -9.15 0.09 6.62
CA PRO A 23 -8.27 -0.47 5.60
C PRO A 23 -6.89 0.20 5.60
N ASN A 24 -5.85 -0.63 5.73
CA ASN A 24 -4.46 -0.18 5.75
C ASN A 24 -3.61 -0.98 4.76
N LEU A 25 -2.96 -0.27 3.83
CA LEU A 25 -2.16 -0.89 2.76
C LEU A 25 -1.00 -1.73 3.30
N LEU A 26 -0.34 -1.33 4.38
CA LEU A 26 0.73 -2.13 4.97
C LEU A 26 0.18 -3.43 5.55
N ARG A 27 -0.91 -3.36 6.31
CA ARG A 27 -1.55 -4.58 6.84
C ARG A 27 -1.94 -5.52 5.71
N TYR A 28 -2.55 -4.99 4.64
CA TYR A 28 -2.88 -5.79 3.47
C TYR A 28 -1.65 -6.45 2.84
N ILE A 29 -0.63 -5.67 2.47
CA ILE A 29 0.56 -6.19 1.78
C ILE A 29 1.32 -7.23 2.62
N PHE A 30 1.40 -7.04 3.94
CA PHE A 30 2.28 -7.84 4.80
C PHE A 30 1.59 -8.93 5.61
N LEU A 31 0.28 -8.84 5.84
CA LEU A 31 -0.47 -9.74 6.72
C LEU A 31 -1.60 -10.49 5.99
N ASP A 32 -2.13 -9.98 4.88
CA ASP A 32 -3.17 -10.66 4.11
C ASP A 32 -2.54 -11.57 3.03
N PRO A 33 -2.77 -12.90 3.06
CA PRO A 33 -2.28 -13.81 2.04
C PRO A 33 -2.73 -13.44 0.62
N ALA A 34 -3.92 -12.85 0.46
CA ALA A 34 -4.46 -12.45 -0.84
C ALA A 34 -3.59 -11.38 -1.53
N ALA A 35 -2.77 -10.62 -0.78
CA ALA A 35 -1.84 -9.67 -1.38
C ALA A 35 -0.74 -10.37 -2.18
N ARG A 36 -0.28 -11.55 -1.75
CA ARG A 36 0.75 -12.32 -2.47
C ARG A 36 0.23 -12.91 -3.77
N GLU A 37 -1.05 -13.23 -3.82
CA GLU A 37 -1.71 -13.74 -5.03
C GLU A 37 -2.04 -12.60 -6.00
N LEU A 38 -2.48 -11.45 -5.48
CA LEU A 38 -2.92 -10.33 -6.31
C LEU A 38 -1.76 -9.49 -6.86
N VAL A 39 -0.71 -9.24 -6.08
CA VAL A 39 0.36 -8.30 -6.45
C VAL A 39 1.44 -9.02 -7.25
N VAL A 40 1.63 -8.62 -8.52
CA VAL A 40 2.76 -9.09 -9.32
C VAL A 40 4.07 -8.57 -8.74
N ASP A 41 5.09 -9.43 -8.68
CA ASP A 41 6.37 -9.14 -8.04
C ASP A 41 6.23 -8.63 -6.60
N TRP A 42 5.39 -9.31 -5.82
CA TRP A 42 5.04 -8.95 -4.44
C TRP A 42 6.24 -8.56 -3.59
N GLU A 43 7.37 -9.27 -3.66
CA GLU A 43 8.57 -8.95 -2.88
C GLU A 43 9.16 -7.57 -3.22
N GLN A 44 9.22 -7.23 -4.51
CA GLN A 44 9.67 -5.91 -4.95
C GLN A 44 8.69 -4.82 -4.48
N ARG A 45 7.38 -5.10 -4.60
CA ARG A 45 6.36 -4.15 -4.14
C ARG A 45 6.41 -3.97 -2.62
N ALA A 46 6.58 -5.04 -1.86
CA ALA A 46 6.70 -5.02 -0.41
C ALA A 46 7.88 -4.12 0.01
N ARG A 47 9.08 -4.37 -0.54
CA ARG A 47 10.25 -3.50 -0.31
C ARG A 47 9.95 -2.04 -0.58
N ARG A 48 9.36 -1.73 -1.75
CA ARG A 48 9.05 -0.36 -2.17
C ARG A 48 8.04 0.29 -1.24
N VAL A 49 6.99 -0.42 -0.84
CA VAL A 49 5.95 0.11 0.06
C VAL A 49 6.53 0.45 1.44
N VAL A 50 7.49 -0.32 1.96
CA VAL A 50 8.18 0.04 3.22
C VAL A 50 8.95 1.35 3.06
N ALA A 51 9.71 1.50 1.98
CA ALA A 51 10.50 2.70 1.73
C ALA A 51 9.62 3.95 1.52
N GLU A 52 8.51 3.80 0.79
CA GLU A 52 7.49 4.83 0.62
C GLU A 52 6.82 5.19 1.95
N PHE A 53 6.48 4.19 2.77
CA PHE A 53 5.90 4.45 4.10
C PHE A 53 6.85 5.22 5.00
N ARG A 54 8.15 4.89 5.01
CA ARG A 54 9.14 5.63 5.79
C ARG A 54 9.26 7.09 5.34
N ALA A 55 9.24 7.34 4.03
CA ALA A 55 9.22 8.69 3.49
C ALA A 55 7.95 9.45 3.92
N ASP A 56 6.81 8.77 3.87
CA ASP A 56 5.49 9.34 4.17
C ASP A 56 5.29 9.64 5.67
N ALA A 57 5.74 8.74 6.54
CA ALA A 57 5.54 8.83 7.98
C ALA A 57 6.63 9.62 8.70
N GLY A 58 7.64 10.14 8.00
CA GLY A 58 8.87 10.69 8.61
C GLY A 58 8.64 11.66 9.77
N ALA A 59 7.72 12.61 9.63
CA ALA A 59 7.36 13.59 10.67
C ALA A 59 6.44 13.05 11.78
N HIS A 60 5.93 11.83 11.62
CA HIS A 60 4.91 11.19 12.46
C HIS A 60 5.42 9.87 13.07
N LEU A 61 6.71 9.54 12.96
CA LEU A 61 7.26 8.26 13.40
C LEU A 61 7.22 8.07 14.92
N ASP A 62 7.12 9.16 15.68
CA ASP A 62 6.98 9.20 17.13
C ASP A 62 5.52 9.15 17.61
N GLU A 63 4.55 9.26 16.70
CA GLU A 63 3.14 9.19 17.06
C GLU A 63 2.76 7.77 17.55
N PRO A 64 2.02 7.64 18.67
CA PRO A 64 1.68 6.34 19.25
C PRO A 64 1.00 5.37 18.28
N ALA A 65 0.13 5.89 17.41
CA ALA A 65 -0.58 5.08 16.42
C ALA A 65 0.36 4.51 15.34
N VAL A 66 1.37 5.30 14.93
CA VAL A 66 2.37 4.90 13.93
C VAL A 66 3.32 3.87 14.52
N LEU A 67 3.80 4.10 15.74
CA LEU A 67 4.63 3.15 16.49
C LEU A 67 3.93 1.81 16.67
N ALA A 68 2.67 1.83 17.12
CA ALA A 68 1.88 0.61 17.30
C ALA A 68 1.72 -0.20 16.01
N LEU A 69 1.53 0.47 14.87
CA LEU A 69 1.47 -0.18 13.56
C LEU A 69 2.81 -0.81 13.17
N ILE A 70 3.92 -0.07 13.32
CA ILE A 70 5.27 -0.55 13.02
C ILE A 70 5.61 -1.78 13.87
N ASP A 71 5.35 -1.73 15.18
CA ASP A 71 5.59 -2.83 16.11
C ASP A 71 4.77 -4.07 15.75
N ALA A 72 3.49 -3.88 15.45
CA ALA A 72 2.61 -4.97 15.03
C ALA A 72 3.12 -5.63 13.74
N LEU A 73 3.55 -4.86 12.75
CA LEU A 73 4.07 -5.37 11.48
C LEU A 73 5.44 -6.05 11.63
N ASN A 74 6.33 -5.49 12.45
CA ASN A 74 7.63 -6.11 12.76
C ASN A 74 7.48 -7.48 13.42
N ARG A 75 6.52 -7.62 14.34
CA ARG A 75 6.27 -8.91 15.02
C ARG A 75 5.63 -9.96 14.11
N GLN A 76 4.75 -9.54 13.21
CA GLN A 76 3.92 -10.46 12.43
C GLN A 76 4.46 -10.74 11.02
N SER A 77 5.38 -9.93 10.50
CA SER A 77 5.93 -10.10 9.16
C SER A 77 7.44 -9.94 9.13
N ALA A 78 8.14 -11.08 9.01
CA ALA A 78 9.60 -11.09 8.84
C ALA A 78 10.05 -10.27 7.62
N VAL A 79 9.25 -10.24 6.55
CA VAL A 79 9.54 -9.45 5.34
C VAL A 79 9.45 -7.95 5.63
N PHE A 80 8.44 -7.51 6.40
CA PHE A 80 8.36 -6.12 6.82
C PHE A 80 9.57 -5.75 7.69
N ALA A 81 9.86 -6.54 8.73
CA ALA A 81 11.00 -6.29 9.63
C ALA A 81 12.32 -6.20 8.88
N HIS A 82 12.53 -7.10 7.92
CA HIS A 82 13.72 -7.14 7.07
C HIS A 82 13.94 -5.85 6.27
N TRP A 83 12.87 -5.31 5.66
CA TRP A 83 12.98 -4.08 4.86
C TRP A 83 12.93 -2.82 5.71
N TRP A 84 12.19 -2.84 6.82
CA TRP A 84 12.11 -1.72 7.76
C TRP A 84 13.50 -1.41 8.34
N ASN A 85 14.24 -2.43 8.77
CA ASN A 85 15.59 -2.29 9.35
C ASN A 85 16.67 -1.83 8.36
N ARG A 86 16.36 -1.74 7.06
CA ARG A 86 17.29 -1.18 6.06
C ARG A 86 17.17 0.32 5.87
N HIS A 87 16.19 0.96 6.51
CA HIS A 87 16.02 2.41 6.51
C HIS A 87 15.98 3.06 5.12
N ALA A 88 15.61 2.31 4.08
CA ALA A 88 15.44 2.85 2.74
C ALA A 88 14.30 3.87 2.73
N VAL A 89 14.49 4.97 2.02
CA VAL A 89 13.52 6.05 1.83
C VAL A 89 13.37 6.25 0.33
N VAL A 90 12.15 6.16 -0.17
CA VAL A 90 11.84 6.36 -1.60
C VAL A 90 10.54 7.14 -1.67
N GLU A 91 10.50 8.20 -2.47
CA GLU A 91 9.28 8.95 -2.66
C GLU A 91 8.23 8.13 -3.45
N ARG A 92 6.96 8.29 -3.10
CA ARG A 92 5.85 7.69 -3.84
C ARG A 92 5.56 8.46 -5.12
N GLU A 93 6.33 8.16 -6.16
CA GLU A 93 6.20 8.78 -7.49
C GLU A 93 5.08 8.17 -8.35
N GLY A 94 4.50 7.04 -7.93
CA GLY A 94 3.53 6.29 -8.74
C GLY A 94 4.19 5.30 -9.70
N GLY A 95 3.73 5.27 -10.96
CA GLY A 95 4.22 4.39 -12.01
C GLY A 95 3.39 3.12 -12.22
N LEU A 96 3.88 2.24 -13.10
CA LEU A 96 3.17 1.02 -13.50
C LEU A 96 2.90 0.11 -12.28
N ARG A 97 1.70 -0.44 -12.21
CA ARG A 97 1.26 -1.42 -11.22
C ARG A 97 0.57 -2.57 -11.92
N GLU A 98 1.09 -3.77 -11.69
CA GLU A 98 0.54 -4.99 -12.24
C GLU A 98 -0.11 -5.81 -11.14
N PHE A 99 -1.28 -6.36 -11.46
CA PHE A 99 -2.06 -7.19 -10.55
C PHE A 99 -2.54 -8.44 -11.27
N ALA A 100 -2.42 -9.60 -10.63
CA ALA A 100 -2.97 -10.86 -11.11
C ALA A 100 -4.41 -11.01 -10.57
N HIS A 101 -5.37 -10.41 -11.27
CA HIS A 101 -6.77 -10.45 -10.85
C HIS A 101 -7.36 -11.85 -11.06
N PRO A 102 -8.00 -12.46 -10.04
CA PRO A 102 -8.43 -13.87 -10.09
C PRO A 102 -9.45 -14.17 -11.21
N ARG A 103 -10.23 -13.17 -11.64
CA ARG A 103 -11.22 -13.33 -12.73
C ARG A 103 -10.80 -12.73 -14.06
N ARG A 104 -9.84 -11.79 -14.07
CA ARG A 104 -9.48 -10.98 -15.25
C ARG A 104 -8.05 -11.22 -15.73
N GLY A 105 -7.31 -12.10 -15.04
CA GLY A 105 -5.91 -12.34 -15.32
C GLY A 105 -5.04 -11.14 -14.94
N ARG A 106 -3.89 -11.02 -15.60
CA ARG A 106 -2.95 -9.93 -15.36
C ARG A 106 -3.53 -8.61 -15.89
N MET A 107 -3.56 -7.60 -15.03
CA MET A 107 -4.00 -6.25 -15.34
C MET A 107 -2.89 -5.25 -15.00
N ALA A 108 -2.72 -4.25 -15.84
CA ALA A 108 -1.74 -3.18 -15.65
C ALA A 108 -2.45 -1.84 -15.46
N PHE A 109 -1.93 -1.03 -14.55
CA PHE A 109 -2.45 0.31 -14.27
C PHE A 109 -1.30 1.29 -14.09
N GLN A 110 -1.47 2.50 -14.63
CA GLN A 110 -0.61 3.61 -14.29
C GLN A 110 -1.07 4.22 -12.96
N GLN A 111 -0.22 4.15 -11.93
CA GLN A 111 -0.46 4.82 -10.66
C GLN A 111 -0.08 6.29 -10.76
N ILE A 112 -1.01 7.18 -10.42
CA ILE A 112 -0.79 8.61 -10.23
C ILE A 112 -1.05 8.94 -8.75
N THR A 113 -0.23 9.81 -8.16
CA THR A 113 -0.36 10.21 -6.76
C THR A 113 -0.34 11.73 -6.65
N PHE A 114 -1.38 12.30 -6.05
CA PHE A 114 -1.47 13.72 -5.72
C PHE A 114 -1.35 13.91 -4.22
N ARG A 115 -0.64 14.96 -3.81
CA ARG A 115 -0.68 15.49 -2.43
C ARG A 115 -1.57 16.72 -2.41
N LEU A 116 -2.43 16.82 -1.40
CA LEU A 116 -3.26 18.00 -1.24
C LEU A 116 -2.42 19.12 -0.62
N ALA A 117 -2.30 20.26 -1.31
CA ALA A 117 -1.42 21.34 -0.88
C ALA A 117 -1.72 21.87 0.54
N THR A 118 -2.99 21.82 0.95
CA THR A 118 -3.44 22.28 2.27
C THR A 118 -3.44 21.18 3.35
N HIS A 119 -3.25 19.92 2.97
CA HIS A 119 -3.26 18.76 3.85
C HIS A 119 -2.20 17.75 3.37
N LEU A 120 -0.94 17.98 3.72
CA LEU A 120 0.20 17.18 3.24
C LEU A 120 0.20 15.73 3.76
N ASP A 121 -0.59 15.47 4.80
CA ASP A 121 -0.91 14.17 5.36
C ASP A 121 -1.89 13.36 4.48
N LEU A 122 -2.62 14.04 3.57
CA LEU A 122 -3.58 13.42 2.67
C LEU A 122 -3.02 13.23 1.25
N LYS A 123 -3.33 12.06 0.69
CA LYS A 123 -2.93 11.68 -0.66
C LYS A 123 -4.09 11.06 -1.42
N LEU A 124 -4.24 11.48 -2.68
CA LEU A 124 -5.11 10.81 -3.63
C LEU A 124 -4.25 9.91 -4.51
N VAL A 125 -4.52 8.61 -4.46
CA VAL A 125 -3.89 7.62 -5.34
C VAL A 125 -4.92 7.16 -6.36
N MET A 126 -4.59 7.27 -7.65
CA MET A 126 -5.42 6.81 -8.74
C MET A 126 -4.69 5.72 -9.52
N LEU A 127 -5.44 4.71 -9.94
CA LEU A 127 -4.97 3.64 -10.81
C LEU A 127 -5.75 3.75 -12.12
N LEU A 128 -5.07 4.19 -13.17
CA LEU A 128 -5.64 4.35 -14.50
C LEU A 128 -5.27 3.12 -15.32
N GLY A 129 -6.27 2.38 -15.78
CA GLY A 129 -6.05 1.29 -16.73
C GLY A 129 -6.16 1.82 -18.15
N ASP A 130 -5.60 1.09 -19.10
CA ASP A 130 -5.93 1.29 -20.51
C ASP A 130 -7.41 0.87 -20.69
N GLU A 131 -8.24 1.73 -21.30
CA GLU A 131 -9.67 1.45 -21.54
C GLU A 131 -9.90 0.23 -22.43
#